data_AF-A0A2U3LH38-F1
#
_entry.id   AF-A0A2U3LH38-F1
#
_cell.length_a   1.000
_cell.length_b   1.000
_cell.length_c   1.000
_cell.angle_alpha   90.00
_cell.angle_beta   90.00
_cell.angle_gamma   90.00
#
_symmetry.space_group_name_H-M   'P 1'
#
loop_
_entity.id
_entity.type
_entity.pdbx_description
1 polymer ?
#
loop_
_entity_poly.entity_id
_entity_poly.type
_entity_poly.pdbx_seq_one_letter_code
_entity_poly.pdbx_strand_id
1 'polypeptide(L)'
;MVDAGVQFQVGDFIVLPFDTQHDCDQPFGYLIQYKPTSEKLIFCTDTYYIRNRFNSLNYILVESNYCKDTLDANIEAGYIPQSMKNRLLESHFSLEHVKEFLRANDLSQVKKIVLLHLSDSNSNAERMVREIEELTGKIVVIAEAGRNIPLELYPF
;
A
#
# COMPACT_ATOMS: atom_id res chain seq x y z
N MET A 1 2.26 -22.15 11.46
CA MET A 1 3.17 -21.41 10.58
C MET A 1 2.32 -20.82 9.47
N VAL A 2 2.64 -19.60 9.04
CA VAL A 2 1.96 -18.89 7.94
C VAL A 2 2.91 -18.96 6.76
N ASP A 3 2.46 -19.51 5.64
CA ASP A 3 3.27 -19.71 4.44
C ASP A 3 2.65 -18.95 3.26
N ALA A 4 3.48 -18.36 2.41
CA ALA A 4 3.01 -17.71 1.18
C ALA A 4 2.22 -18.68 0.30
N GLY A 5 1.09 -18.20 -0.23
CA GLY A 5 0.22 -19.00 -1.09
C GLY A 5 -0.66 -20.01 -0.35
N VAL A 6 -0.50 -20.17 0.97
CA VAL A 6 -1.33 -21.07 1.78
C VAL A 6 -2.41 -20.26 2.49
N GLN A 7 -3.64 -20.40 2.00
CA GLN A 7 -4.79 -19.74 2.58
C GLN A 7 -5.16 -20.32 3.96
N PHE A 8 -5.53 -19.46 4.90
CA PHE A 8 -6.07 -19.85 6.20
C PHE A 8 -7.29 -19.00 6.59
N GLN A 9 -7.96 -19.37 7.68
CA GLN A 9 -9.17 -18.69 8.16
C GLN A 9 -8.98 -18.18 9.58
N VAL A 10 -9.46 -16.96 9.85
CA VAL A 10 -9.54 -16.36 11.18
C VAL A 10 -10.95 -15.79 11.35
N GLY A 11 -11.81 -16.47 12.12
CA GLY A 11 -13.22 -16.09 12.24
C GLY A 11 -13.91 -16.05 10.87
N ASP A 12 -14.47 -14.90 10.50
CA ASP A 12 -15.13 -14.65 9.22
C ASP A 12 -14.18 -14.19 8.10
N PHE A 13 -12.88 -14.17 8.36
CA PHE A 13 -11.87 -13.74 7.39
C PHE A 13 -11.16 -14.93 6.76
N ILE A 14 -11.05 -14.88 5.45
CA ILE A 14 -10.16 -15.73 4.67
C ILE A 14 -8.91 -14.92 4.36
N VAL A 15 -7.74 -15.43 4.74
CA VAL A 15 -6.46 -14.74 4.60
C VAL A 15 -5.54 -15.55 3.70
N LEU A 16 -5.01 -14.89 2.67
CA LEU A 16 -3.99 -15.43 1.78
C LEU A 16 -2.76 -14.53 1.83
N PRO A 17 -1.68 -14.97 2.51
CA PRO A 17 -0.38 -14.32 2.40
C PRO A 17 0.17 -14.49 0.98
N PHE A 18 0.84 -13.47 0.48
CA PHE A 18 1.59 -13.51 -0.78
C PHE A 18 2.94 -12.82 -0.60
N ASP A 19 3.93 -13.27 -1.37
CA ASP A 19 5.27 -12.71 -1.32
C ASP A 19 5.27 -11.25 -1.77
N THR A 20 5.90 -10.39 -0.99
CA THR A 20 6.32 -9.05 -1.43
C THR A 20 7.83 -9.02 -1.63
N GLN A 21 8.37 -7.88 -2.06
CA GLN A 21 9.82 -7.70 -2.15
C GLN A 21 10.25 -6.70 -1.07
N HIS A 22 11.15 -7.14 -0.20
CA HIS A 22 11.74 -6.35 0.88
C HIS A 22 13.09 -6.97 1.27
N ASP A 23 13.95 -6.20 1.94
CA ASP A 23 15.29 -6.62 2.38
C ASP A 23 15.32 -7.56 3.60
N CYS A 24 14.17 -8.15 3.98
CA CYS A 24 14.02 -9.04 5.13
C CYS A 24 13.52 -10.44 4.74
N ASP A 25 13.71 -11.42 5.61
CA ASP A 25 13.12 -12.75 5.43
C ASP A 25 11.59 -12.67 5.60
N GLN A 26 10.85 -12.95 4.52
CA GLN A 26 9.38 -13.08 4.47
C GLN A 26 8.55 -11.79 4.66
N PRO A 27 8.73 -10.76 3.82
CA PRO A 27 7.74 -9.71 3.74
C PRO A 27 6.49 -10.30 3.07
N PHE A 28 5.38 -10.33 3.80
CA PHE A 28 4.10 -10.78 3.27
C PHE A 28 3.17 -9.58 3.09
N GLY A 29 2.59 -9.49 1.90
CA GLY A 29 1.30 -8.84 1.73
C GLY A 29 0.19 -9.84 2.03
N TYR A 30 -0.99 -9.35 2.38
CA TYR A 30 -2.14 -10.20 2.69
C TYR A 30 -3.31 -9.82 1.80
N LEU A 31 -3.85 -10.80 1.07
CA LEU A 31 -5.18 -10.70 0.48
C LEU A 31 -6.17 -11.25 1.50
N ILE A 32 -7.07 -10.39 1.97
CA ILE A 32 -8.04 -10.72 3.01
C ILE A 32 -9.43 -10.58 2.43
N GLN A 33 -10.24 -11.62 2.56
CA GLN A 33 -11.65 -11.60 2.19
C GLN A 33 -12.52 -11.71 3.45
N TYR A 34 -13.53 -10.84 3.55
CA TYR A 34 -14.56 -10.95 4.57
C TYR A 34 -15.72 -11.80 4.05
N LYS A 35 -15.95 -12.98 4.64
CA LYS A 35 -16.92 -13.97 4.12
C LYS A 35 -18.35 -13.45 4.02
N PRO A 36 -18.91 -12.71 5.00
CA PRO A 36 -20.30 -12.26 4.95
C PRO A 36 -20.62 -11.34 3.77
N THR A 37 -19.66 -10.53 3.30
CA THR A 37 -19.86 -9.61 2.16
C THR A 37 -19.12 -10.06 0.90
N SER A 38 -18.25 -11.06 1.02
CA SER A 38 -17.30 -11.51 -0.02
C SER A 38 -16.30 -10.46 -0.48
N GLU A 39 -16.22 -9.31 0.19
CA GLU A 39 -15.33 -8.21 -0.18
C GLU A 39 -13.88 -8.54 0.10
N LYS A 40 -13.00 -8.04 -0.76
CA LYS A 40 -11.56 -8.28 -0.70
C LYS A 40 -10.80 -7.01 -0.43
N LEU A 41 -9.81 -7.10 0.44
CA LEU A 41 -8.80 -6.08 0.64
C LEU A 41 -7.40 -6.67 0.48
N ILE A 42 -6.47 -5.84 0.02
CA ILE A 42 -5.04 -6.14 0.18
C ILE A 42 -4.47 -5.26 1.29
N PHE A 43 -3.55 -5.83 2.06
CA PHE A 43 -2.81 -5.17 3.12
C PHE A 43 -1.30 -5.38 2.90
N CYS A 44 -0.59 -4.30 2.57
CA CYS A 44 0.81 -4.31 2.17
C CYS A 44 1.55 -3.17 2.88
N THR A 45 2.26 -3.47 3.96
CA THR A 45 2.85 -2.46 4.86
C THR A 45 4.32 -2.16 4.64
N ASP A 46 5.10 -3.15 4.20
CA ASP A 46 6.56 -3.03 4.06
C ASP A 46 6.97 -3.75 2.76
N THR A 47 7.03 -3.00 1.66
CA THR A 47 7.39 -3.51 0.34
C THR A 47 7.77 -2.39 -0.61
N TYR A 48 8.81 -2.60 -1.42
CA TYR A 48 9.11 -1.69 -2.53
C TYR A 48 8.43 -2.09 -3.84
N TYR A 49 7.87 -3.30 -3.92
CA TYR A 49 7.27 -3.84 -5.14
C TYR A 49 6.28 -4.98 -4.89
N ILE A 50 5.13 -4.92 -5.58
CA ILE A 50 4.11 -5.98 -5.57
C ILE A 50 3.96 -6.49 -7.01
N ARG A 51 4.37 -7.74 -7.24
CA ARG A 51 4.29 -8.38 -8.57
C ARG A 51 2.89 -8.84 -8.93
N ASN A 52 2.11 -9.23 -7.92
CA ASN A 52 0.80 -9.82 -8.10
C ASN A 52 -0.22 -8.80 -8.61
N ARG A 53 -1.13 -9.28 -9.46
CA ARG A 53 -2.37 -8.59 -9.82
C ARG A 53 -3.51 -9.26 -9.09
N PHE A 54 -4.47 -8.48 -8.67
CA PHE A 54 -5.59 -8.94 -7.87
C PHE A 54 -6.90 -8.71 -8.61
N ASN A 55 -7.82 -9.66 -8.46
CA ASN A 55 -9.13 -9.59 -9.07
C ASN A 55 -10.19 -9.23 -8.02
N SER A 56 -11.08 -8.32 -8.40
CA SER A 56 -12.24 -7.92 -7.59
C SER A 56 -11.84 -7.37 -6.21
N LEU A 57 -10.87 -6.45 -6.18
CA LEU A 57 -10.52 -5.73 -4.96
C LEU A 57 -11.58 -4.67 -4.64
N ASN A 58 -11.87 -4.52 -3.35
CA ASN A 58 -12.74 -3.46 -2.82
C ASN A 58 -11.94 -2.42 -2.06
N TYR A 59 -10.87 -2.84 -1.37
CA TYR A 59 -10.03 -1.94 -0.59
C TYR A 59 -8.54 -2.23 -0.82
N ILE A 60 -7.73 -1.18 -0.86
CA ILE A 60 -6.28 -1.29 -1.03
C ILE A 60 -5.63 -0.55 0.13
N LEU A 61 -4.94 -1.27 1.00
CA LEU A 61 -4.12 -0.70 2.07
C LEU A 61 -2.66 -0.97 1.68
N VAL A 62 -1.94 0.08 1.27
CA VAL A 62 -0.62 -0.06 0.65
C VAL A 62 0.35 1.00 1.16
N GLU A 63 1.58 0.60 1.42
CA GLU A 63 2.68 1.52 1.68
C GLU A 63 2.84 2.54 0.56
N SER A 64 3.06 3.80 0.93
CA SER A 64 3.47 4.88 0.03
C SER A 64 4.42 5.79 0.81
N ASN A 65 5.69 5.39 0.88
CA ASN A 65 6.64 5.94 1.83
C ASN A 65 7.16 7.33 1.45
N TYR A 66 7.59 7.52 0.20
CA TYR A 66 8.26 8.75 -0.18
C TYR A 66 7.88 9.27 -1.57
N CYS A 67 8.00 10.59 -1.73
CA CYS A 67 8.04 11.29 -3.01
C CYS A 67 9.51 11.36 -3.46
N LYS A 68 9.81 10.83 -4.64
CA LYS A 68 11.20 10.68 -5.10
C LYS A 68 11.94 12.01 -5.21
N ASP A 69 11.26 13.04 -5.69
CA ASP A 69 11.80 14.40 -5.80
C ASP A 69 12.06 15.04 -4.44
N THR A 70 11.19 14.82 -3.45
CA THR A 70 11.43 15.26 -2.06
C THR A 70 12.65 14.56 -1.46
N LEU A 71 12.77 13.24 -1.65
CA LEU A 71 13.94 12.49 -1.21
C LEU A 71 15.23 13.01 -1.87
N ASP A 72 15.22 13.20 -3.18
CA ASP A 72 16.40 13.67 -3.93
C ASP A 72 16.81 15.09 -3.48
N ALA A 73 15.85 16.00 -3.26
CA ALA A 73 16.12 17.34 -2.73
C ALA A 73 16.69 17.32 -1.29
N ASN A 74 16.17 16.45 -0.42
CA ASN A 74 16.67 16.29 0.94
C ASN A 74 18.11 15.75 0.97
N ILE A 75 18.48 14.88 0.02
CA ILE A 75 19.85 14.41 -0.14
C ILE A 75 20.76 15.53 -0.63
N GLU A 76 20.33 16.28 -1.64
CA GLU A 76 21.10 17.42 -2.19
C GLU A 76 21.34 18.50 -1.14
N ALA A 77 20.35 18.80 -0.30
CA ALA A 77 20.45 19.75 0.80
C ALA A 77 21.25 19.21 2.01
N GLY A 78 21.66 17.93 2.00
CA GLY A 78 22.43 17.30 3.08
C GLY A 78 21.62 16.93 4.32
N TYR A 79 20.28 17.00 4.28
CA TYR A 79 19.42 16.53 5.36
C TYR A 79 19.43 15.00 5.49
N ILE A 80 19.69 14.31 4.39
CA ILE A 80 19.76 12.85 4.33
C ILE A 80 21.10 12.42 3.73
N PRO A 81 21.88 11.55 4.42
CA PRO A 81 23.08 10.97 3.84
C PRO A 81 22.78 10.22 2.54
N GLN A 82 23.59 10.46 1.51
CA GLN A 82 23.45 9.80 0.21
C GLN A 82 23.47 8.26 0.30
N SER A 83 24.15 7.70 1.29
CA SER A 83 24.18 6.26 1.56
C SER A 83 22.81 5.67 1.91
N MET A 84 21.87 6.45 2.44
CA MET A 84 20.51 5.98 2.75
C MET A 84 19.63 5.82 1.51
N LYS A 85 20.01 6.46 0.38
CA LYS A 85 19.21 6.43 -0.85
C LYS A 85 18.96 5.02 -1.35
N ASN A 86 20.02 4.22 -1.49
CA ASN A 86 19.91 2.87 -2.05
C ASN A 86 18.99 1.99 -1.20
N ARG A 87 19.17 2.02 0.14
CA ARG A 87 18.30 1.30 1.07
C ARG A 87 16.83 1.71 0.91
N LEU A 88 16.54 3.02 0.85
CA LEU A 88 15.16 3.50 0.70
C LEU A 88 14.52 3.00 -0.61
N LEU A 89 15.27 3.03 -1.72
CA LEU A 89 14.81 2.54 -3.02
C LEU A 89 14.56 1.03 -3.04
N GLU A 90 15.30 0.26 -2.24
CA GLU A 90 15.27 -1.20 -2.19
C GLU A 90 14.37 -1.77 -1.09
N SER A 91 13.74 -0.91 -0.27
CA SER A 91 12.92 -1.35 0.86
C SER A 91 11.51 -0.78 0.82
N HIS A 92 11.34 0.46 0.33
CA HIS A 92 10.08 1.19 0.48
C HIS A 92 9.37 1.51 -0.82
N PHE A 93 8.04 1.49 -0.78
CA PHE A 93 7.21 1.81 -1.94
C PHE A 93 7.16 3.32 -2.20
N SER A 94 7.67 3.77 -3.34
CA SER A 94 7.54 5.18 -3.74
C SER A 94 6.14 5.51 -4.24
N LEU A 95 5.73 6.78 -4.15
CA LEU A 95 4.48 7.26 -4.77
C LEU A 95 4.37 6.86 -6.25
N GLU A 96 5.47 6.94 -7.01
CA GLU A 96 5.48 6.57 -8.43
C GLU A 96 5.20 5.08 -8.64
N HIS A 97 5.87 4.21 -7.87
CA HIS A 97 5.65 2.79 -7.98
C HIS A 97 4.24 2.37 -7.50
N VAL A 98 3.69 3.05 -6.48
CA VAL A 98 2.29 2.87 -6.07
C VAL A 98 1.33 3.23 -7.20
N LYS A 99 1.58 4.35 -7.91
CA LYS A 99 0.79 4.72 -9.11
C LYS A 99 0.87 3.65 -10.20
N GLU A 100 2.05 3.10 -10.46
CA GLU A 100 2.21 2.00 -11.43
C GLU A 100 1.46 0.74 -11.02
N PHE A 101 1.56 0.36 -9.74
CA PHE A 101 0.83 -0.77 -9.17
C PHE A 101 -0.69 -0.59 -9.32
N LEU A 102 -1.21 0.60 -8.99
CA LEU A 102 -2.63 0.89 -9.11
C LEU A 102 -3.11 0.85 -10.57
N ARG A 103 -2.33 1.40 -11.53
CA ARG A 103 -2.63 1.31 -12.96
C ARG A 103 -2.64 -0.13 -13.48
N ALA A 104 -1.83 -1.01 -12.88
CA ALA A 104 -1.74 -2.40 -13.28
C ALA A 104 -2.91 -3.27 -12.77
N ASN A 105 -3.69 -2.77 -11.80
CA ASN A 105 -4.81 -3.51 -11.22
C ASN A 105 -6.16 -3.02 -11.76
N ASP A 106 -7.14 -3.91 -11.77
CA ASP A 106 -8.53 -3.52 -12.01
C ASP A 106 -9.09 -2.84 -10.75
N LEU A 107 -9.28 -1.52 -10.85
CA LEU A 107 -9.81 -0.70 -9.77
C LEU A 107 -11.32 -0.48 -9.86
N SER A 108 -12.02 -1.11 -10.81
CA SER A 108 -13.45 -0.87 -11.06
C SER A 108 -14.31 -1.02 -9.79
N GLN A 109 -14.03 -2.04 -8.98
CA GLN A 109 -14.74 -2.32 -7.72
C GLN A 109 -14.07 -1.74 -6.48
N VAL A 110 -12.89 -1.12 -6.63
CA VAL A 110 -12.19 -0.49 -5.50
C VAL A 110 -12.98 0.74 -5.07
N LYS A 111 -13.25 0.81 -3.77
CA LYS A 111 -14.02 1.86 -3.10
C LYS A 111 -13.11 2.84 -2.38
N LYS A 112 -12.04 2.33 -1.75
CA LYS A 112 -11.12 3.14 -0.94
C LYS A 112 -9.69 2.62 -1.04
N ILE A 113 -8.76 3.55 -1.15
CA ILE A 113 -7.32 3.31 -1.06
C ILE A 113 -6.83 3.98 0.22
N VAL A 114 -6.06 3.26 1.02
CA VAL A 114 -5.46 3.75 2.27
C VAL A 114 -3.95 3.69 2.09
N LEU A 115 -3.31 4.85 2.14
CA LEU A 115 -1.85 4.93 2.08
C LEU A 115 -1.27 4.76 3.47
N LEU A 116 -0.32 3.85 3.59
CA LEU A 116 0.34 3.47 4.83
C LEU A 116 1.82 3.89 4.81
N HIS A 117 2.45 3.89 5.98
CA HIS A 117 3.92 3.96 6.11
C HIS A 117 4.57 5.16 5.40
N LEU A 118 3.93 6.34 5.45
CA LEU A 118 4.51 7.58 4.93
C LEU A 118 5.78 7.95 5.72
N SER A 119 6.82 8.39 5.02
CA SER A 119 8.04 8.93 5.60
C SER A 119 7.80 10.30 6.20
N ASP A 120 8.24 10.53 7.43
CA ASP A 120 8.12 11.84 8.11
C ASP A 120 8.77 13.00 7.33
N SER A 121 9.88 12.72 6.62
CA SER A 121 10.70 13.74 5.97
C SER A 121 10.66 13.70 4.46
N ASN A 122 10.29 12.57 3.87
CA ASN A 122 10.32 12.38 2.41
C ASN A 122 8.93 12.20 1.78
N SER A 123 7.85 12.25 2.56
CA SER A 123 6.49 12.20 2.04
C SER A 123 5.87 13.59 1.91
N ASN A 124 4.77 13.67 1.16
CA ASN A 124 3.88 14.82 1.18
C ASN A 124 2.45 14.27 1.12
N ALA A 125 1.81 14.16 2.29
CA ALA A 125 0.51 13.50 2.44
C ALA A 125 -0.57 14.08 1.52
N GLU A 126 -0.69 15.42 1.49
CA GLU A 126 -1.68 16.10 0.63
C GLU A 126 -1.45 15.81 -0.85
N ARG A 127 -0.20 15.89 -1.30
CA ARG A 127 0.17 15.58 -2.69
C ARG A 127 -0.09 14.12 -3.02
N MET A 128 0.30 13.19 -2.15
CA MET A 128 0.12 11.76 -2.36
C MET A 128 -1.36 11.42 -2.49
N VAL A 129 -2.21 11.92 -1.59
CA VAL A 129 -3.67 11.76 -1.69
C VAL A 129 -4.16 12.30 -3.02
N ARG A 130 -3.88 13.58 -3.32
CA ARG A 130 -4.36 14.24 -4.55
C ARG A 130 -3.97 13.47 -5.80
N GLU A 131 -2.70 13.09 -5.95
CA GLU A 131 -2.24 12.40 -7.17
C GLU A 131 -2.84 11.01 -7.33
N ILE A 132 -3.06 10.27 -6.23
CA ILE A 132 -3.72 8.96 -6.31
C ILE A 132 -5.21 9.11 -6.61
N GLU A 133 -5.89 10.12 -6.05
CA GLU A 133 -7.30 10.42 -6.36
C GLU A 133 -7.46 10.81 -7.82
N GLU A 134 -6.62 11.71 -8.34
CA GLU A 134 -6.60 12.13 -9.75
C GLU A 134 -6.35 10.95 -10.69
N LEU A 135 -5.45 10.04 -10.30
CA LEU A 135 -5.12 8.86 -11.10
C LEU A 135 -6.25 7.83 -11.14
N THR A 136 -6.89 7.58 -10.00
CA THR A 136 -7.75 6.40 -9.82
C THR A 136 -9.25 6.72 -9.79
N GLY A 137 -9.59 7.99 -9.54
CA GLY A 137 -10.96 8.44 -9.27
C GLY A 137 -11.56 7.82 -8.00
N LYS A 138 -10.73 7.28 -7.08
CA LYS A 138 -11.17 6.62 -5.85
C LYS A 138 -10.95 7.51 -4.64
N ILE A 139 -11.67 7.22 -3.56
CA ILE A 139 -11.43 7.87 -2.26
C ILE A 139 -10.08 7.41 -1.74
N VAL A 140 -9.20 8.35 -1.42
CA VAL A 140 -7.88 8.06 -0.85
C VAL A 140 -7.75 8.68 0.53
N VAL A 141 -7.21 7.93 1.49
CA VAL A 141 -6.97 8.41 2.85
C VAL A 141 -5.59 7.99 3.34
N ILE A 142 -5.02 8.76 4.26
CA ILE A 142 -3.77 8.41 4.95
C ILE A 142 -4.09 7.69 6.26
N ALA A 143 -3.36 6.60 6.55
CA ALA A 143 -3.40 5.98 7.87
C ALA A 143 -2.59 6.81 8.88
N GLU A 144 -3.17 7.02 10.06
CA GLU A 144 -2.57 7.77 11.17
C GLU A 144 -2.78 7.01 12.48
N ALA A 145 -1.88 7.22 13.45
CA ALA A 145 -1.98 6.57 14.75
C ALA A 145 -3.31 6.91 15.44
N GLY A 146 -4.03 5.88 15.91
CA GLY A 146 -5.33 6.03 16.57
C GLY A 146 -6.52 6.34 15.64
N ARG A 147 -6.30 6.40 14.32
CA ARG A 147 -7.36 6.66 13.35
C ARG A 147 -8.18 5.39 13.10
N ASN A 148 -9.50 5.52 13.21
CA ASN A 148 -10.44 4.49 12.75
C ASN A 148 -10.89 4.84 11.32
N ILE A 149 -10.56 3.98 10.35
CA ILE A 149 -10.96 4.14 8.95
C ILE A 149 -12.03 3.10 8.65
N PRO A 150 -13.31 3.49 8.50
CA PRO A 150 -14.36 2.53 8.25
C PRO A 150 -14.28 2.04 6.79
N LEU A 151 -14.31 0.72 6.62
CA LEU A 151 -14.41 0.05 5.32
C LEU A 151 -15.87 -0.32 5.09
N GLU A 152 -16.66 0.68 4.71
CA GLU A 152 -18.11 0.53 4.58
C GLU A 152 -18.48 0.00 3.20
N LEU A 153 -19.50 -0.85 3.17
CA LEU A 153 -20.38 -0.89 2.02
C LEU A 153 -21.01 0.51 1.90
N TYR A 154 -21.04 1.07 0.70
CA TYR A 154 -22.17 1.92 0.35
C TYR A 154 -23.28 0.95 -0.05
N PRO A 155 -24.16 0.48 0.87
CA PRO A 155 -25.47 0.09 0.43
C PRO A 155 -26.10 1.40 -0.09
N PHE A 156 -26.71 1.33 -1.26
CA PHE A 156 -27.60 2.37 -1.73
C PHE A 156 -28.65 2.68 -0.65
#